data_AF-A0A0N0XGQ6-F1
#
_entry.id   AF-A0A0N0XGQ6-F1
#
_cell.length_a   1.000
_cell.length_b   1.000
_cell.length_c   1.000
_cell.angle_alpha   90.00
_cell.angle_beta   90.00
_cell.angle_gamma   90.00
#
_symmetry.space_group_name_H-M   'P 1'
#
loop_
_entity.id
_entity.type
_entity.pdbx_description
1 polymer ?
#
loop_
_entity_poly.entity_id
_entity_poly.type
_entity_poly.pdbx_seq_one_letter_code
_entity_poly.pdbx_strand_id
1 'polypeptide(L)'
;MSDIYELLYCAKGAEYKEEQIKDYSALKKYPHIIKPEGALAGNSRVVGDASREVQQKIIDKIIEVGVRYHLNYREIAYVLLIAKAESGFNPDAAAGTTSASGIAQYTKGNAEEAEKDNYSKDMLGFSLHMVPWPDRFDAEKGVFGLVLSYMVGRNKAKEMAGAHWENYVYIYHHDGWYTHTTPQEAKKLGSYAIAEKKIIPHLDAVEAALKSSTKVSFTLNDAQGTPKANQPYVAIVAAAAPAGKPPSAQKAKEVKVIKGATDGQGKTQPIHVPGVSEIVFAILNPYVVAKTKGVSAIPTVEKHTVKKGETLSSIAKENDMTVDELAELNHIKDKNKLAVGAQLVVNKPHIPRKPEPGLMQKVSTALKVEPEHASTLFEYSRSHVVLPKGSPVQKNAEVKIQAAPKPTKPATPKPELKEHKTNENNDAKPVAVATAKTTAVVTIAKDVAEPDLISEYTRKLVGDVASRIGLDLVIITSGIRPPKRQAKTLYDNIESLGVDKQLKLYAAPGRAVVNVYAELHKKGASRQEIIEAMEDKIDELAKEGKRVSKHCVPEELYKKLNVIDISHSRMPPSRREPFEKEIAALMEKKLINVFISPRMKGGEPAYHLEIPQP
;
A
#
# COMPACT_ATOMS: atom_id res chain seq x y z
N MET A 1 16.76 -34.95 12.06
CA MET A 1 16.06 -34.50 10.84
C MET A 1 16.89 -33.41 10.20
N SER A 2 16.97 -33.37 8.88
CA SER A 2 17.61 -32.26 8.14
C SER A 2 16.80 -30.96 8.30
N ASP A 3 17.48 -29.83 8.18
CA ASP A 3 16.80 -28.53 8.07
C ASP A 3 16.02 -28.46 6.74
N ILE A 4 14.85 -27.83 6.75
CA ILE A 4 14.02 -27.62 5.55
C ILE A 4 14.81 -26.86 4.48
N TYR A 5 15.68 -25.93 4.87
CA TYR A 5 16.46 -25.14 3.92
C TYR A 5 17.54 -25.97 3.22
N GLU A 6 18.10 -27.01 3.86
CA GLU A 6 19.01 -27.95 3.19
C GLU A 6 18.25 -29.01 2.35
N LEU A 7 17.05 -29.43 2.79
CA LEU A 7 16.17 -30.27 1.96
C LEU A 7 15.75 -29.54 0.67
N LEU A 8 15.45 -28.24 0.77
CA LEU A 8 14.96 -27.44 -0.33
C LEU A 8 16.05 -26.75 -1.16
N TYR A 9 17.27 -26.56 -0.65
CA TYR A 9 18.39 -25.95 -1.40
C TYR A 9 18.57 -26.54 -2.80
N CYS A 10 18.80 -25.66 -3.78
CA CYS A 10 19.18 -26.01 -5.14
C CYS A 10 20.54 -25.37 -5.48
N ALA A 11 21.45 -26.18 -6.03
CA ALA A 11 22.60 -25.65 -6.76
C ALA A 11 22.15 -25.07 -8.12
N LYS A 12 23.01 -24.27 -8.74
CA LYS A 12 22.84 -23.81 -10.13
C LYS A 12 22.67 -25.02 -11.06
N GLY A 13 21.60 -25.00 -11.86
CA GLY A 13 21.33 -25.99 -12.91
C GLY A 13 22.17 -25.77 -14.17
N ALA A 14 21.91 -26.59 -15.19
CA ALA A 14 22.55 -26.43 -16.50
C ALA A 14 22.05 -25.18 -17.23
N GLU A 15 22.95 -24.52 -17.95
CA GLU A 15 22.63 -23.42 -18.86
C GLU A 15 22.08 -23.93 -20.20
N TYR A 16 21.17 -23.15 -20.80
CA TYR A 16 20.74 -23.37 -22.18
C TYR A 16 21.84 -22.89 -23.13
N LYS A 17 22.21 -23.73 -24.10
CA LYS A 17 23.08 -23.32 -25.21
C LYS A 17 22.35 -22.39 -26.17
N GLU A 18 23.08 -21.60 -26.96
CA GLU A 18 22.48 -20.60 -27.84
C GLU A 18 21.49 -21.19 -28.85
N GLU A 19 21.78 -22.36 -29.44
CA GLU A 19 20.89 -23.03 -30.40
C GLU A 19 19.55 -23.51 -29.78
N GLN A 20 19.50 -23.64 -28.45
CA GLN A 20 18.31 -24.03 -27.71
C GLN A 20 17.41 -22.83 -27.37
N ILE A 21 17.99 -21.61 -27.29
CA ILE A 21 17.29 -20.39 -26.88
C ILE A 21 16.43 -19.89 -28.04
N LYS A 22 15.12 -19.71 -27.81
CA LYS A 22 14.16 -19.20 -28.80
C LYS A 22 13.91 -17.71 -28.63
N ASP A 23 13.73 -16.98 -29.72
CA ASP A 23 13.60 -15.51 -29.69
C ASP A 23 12.38 -15.01 -28.94
N TYR A 24 11.34 -15.84 -28.79
CA TYR A 24 10.18 -15.51 -27.97
C TYR A 24 10.39 -15.69 -26.47
N SER A 25 11.48 -16.34 -26.03
CA SER A 25 11.74 -16.70 -24.64
C SER A 25 12.04 -15.50 -23.74
N ALA A 26 11.83 -15.68 -22.43
CA ALA A 26 12.25 -14.71 -21.42
C ALA A 26 13.77 -14.51 -21.45
N LEU A 27 14.53 -15.59 -21.66
CA LEU A 27 15.99 -15.59 -21.57
C LEU A 27 16.62 -14.78 -22.73
N LYS A 28 16.08 -14.85 -23.96
CA LYS A 28 16.55 -14.00 -25.08
C LYS A 28 16.08 -12.54 -24.95
N LYS A 29 14.86 -12.30 -24.46
CA LYS A 29 14.24 -10.95 -24.40
C LYS A 29 14.67 -10.11 -23.20
N TYR A 30 14.98 -10.74 -22.07
CA TYR A 30 15.36 -10.09 -20.82
C TYR A 30 16.63 -10.75 -20.24
N PRO A 31 17.75 -10.79 -20.99
CA PRO A 31 18.95 -11.53 -20.59
C PRO A 31 19.59 -10.97 -19.32
N HIS A 32 19.49 -9.66 -19.11
CA HIS A 32 19.97 -8.98 -17.91
C HIS A 32 18.92 -8.98 -16.80
N ILE A 33 19.37 -9.06 -15.55
CA ILE A 33 18.54 -8.87 -14.35
C ILE A 33 18.66 -7.39 -13.96
N ILE A 34 17.56 -6.65 -14.06
CA ILE A 34 17.45 -5.25 -13.65
C ILE A 34 16.33 -5.16 -12.63
N LYS A 35 16.67 -4.82 -11.40
CA LYS A 35 15.75 -4.77 -10.25
C LYS A 35 16.10 -3.58 -9.33
N PRO A 36 15.13 -3.02 -8.59
CA PRO A 36 15.40 -1.97 -7.62
C PRO A 36 16.20 -2.49 -6.43
N GLU A 37 16.85 -1.58 -5.71
CA GLU A 37 17.64 -1.92 -4.51
C GLU A 37 16.80 -2.66 -3.47
N GLY A 38 17.39 -3.69 -2.83
CA GLY A 38 16.72 -4.53 -1.83
C GLY A 38 15.77 -5.61 -2.38
N ALA A 39 15.46 -5.61 -3.68
CA ALA A 39 14.66 -6.67 -4.29
C ALA A 39 15.38 -8.03 -4.31
N LEU A 40 14.61 -9.13 -4.25
CA LEU A 40 15.17 -10.48 -4.33
C LEU A 40 15.52 -10.82 -5.79
N ALA A 41 16.80 -11.13 -6.03
CA ALA A 41 17.36 -11.35 -7.36
C ALA A 41 18.15 -12.67 -7.44
N GLY A 42 18.12 -13.32 -8.59
CA GLY A 42 19.10 -14.35 -8.97
C GLY A 42 20.45 -13.75 -9.37
N ASN A 43 21.47 -14.59 -9.45
CA ASN A 43 22.75 -14.23 -10.08
C ASN A 43 22.64 -14.26 -11.61
N SER A 44 21.74 -15.11 -12.14
CA SER A 44 21.45 -15.24 -13.57
C SER A 44 20.01 -15.74 -13.81
N ARG A 45 19.66 -15.95 -15.09
CA ARG A 45 18.38 -16.55 -15.53
C ARG A 45 18.29 -18.07 -15.32
N VAL A 46 19.29 -18.71 -14.71
CA VAL A 46 19.39 -20.17 -14.59
C VAL A 46 18.66 -20.69 -13.35
N VAL A 47 17.96 -21.83 -13.48
CA VAL A 47 17.31 -22.55 -12.38
C VAL A 47 18.30 -22.80 -11.22
N GLY A 48 17.94 -22.44 -10.00
CA GLY A 48 18.79 -22.56 -8.81
C GLY A 48 19.94 -21.56 -8.69
N ASP A 49 20.20 -20.71 -9.70
CA ASP A 49 21.27 -19.71 -9.67
C ASP A 49 20.86 -18.43 -8.93
N ALA A 50 20.53 -18.59 -7.65
CA ALA A 50 20.33 -17.52 -6.67
C ALA A 50 21.08 -17.88 -5.39
N SER A 51 21.53 -16.86 -4.64
CA SER A 51 22.26 -17.10 -3.38
C SER A 51 21.41 -17.89 -2.37
N ARG A 52 22.06 -18.63 -1.46
CA ARG A 52 21.36 -19.39 -0.41
C ARG A 52 20.39 -18.52 0.38
N GLU A 53 20.77 -17.29 0.73
CA GLU A 53 19.88 -16.36 1.43
C GLU A 53 18.65 -15.94 0.60
N VAL A 54 18.80 -15.75 -0.72
CA VAL A 54 17.65 -15.46 -1.60
C VAL A 54 16.73 -16.68 -1.68
N GLN A 55 17.25 -17.89 -1.92
CA GLN A 55 16.45 -19.11 -1.95
C GLN A 55 15.67 -19.31 -0.63
N GLN A 56 16.33 -19.11 0.51
CA GLN A 56 15.70 -19.15 1.84
C GLN A 56 14.60 -18.09 2.00
N LYS A 57 14.81 -16.85 1.55
CA LYS A 57 13.80 -15.78 1.58
C LYS A 57 12.60 -16.06 0.67
N ILE A 58 12.79 -16.79 -0.45
CA ILE A 58 11.68 -17.28 -1.29
C ILE A 58 10.91 -18.41 -0.59
N ILE A 59 11.62 -19.38 0.01
CA ILE A 59 11.01 -20.44 0.84
C ILE A 59 10.15 -19.82 1.96
N ASP A 60 10.68 -18.82 2.67
CA ASP A 60 9.98 -18.09 3.73
C ASP A 60 8.72 -17.38 3.22
N LYS A 61 8.79 -16.72 2.05
CA LYS A 61 7.62 -16.11 1.40
C LYS A 61 6.56 -17.15 1.01
N ILE A 62 6.97 -18.30 0.45
CA ILE A 62 6.04 -19.39 0.08
C ILE A 62 5.33 -19.93 1.32
N ILE A 63 6.07 -20.15 2.42
CA ILE A 63 5.50 -20.62 3.69
C ILE A 63 4.54 -19.57 4.26
N GLU A 64 4.91 -18.29 4.29
CA GLU A 64 4.02 -17.23 4.79
C GLU A 64 2.71 -17.16 3.98
N VAL A 65 2.79 -17.13 2.65
CA VAL A 65 1.60 -17.06 1.78
C VAL A 65 0.75 -18.33 1.90
N GLY A 66 1.36 -19.52 1.96
CA GLY A 66 0.65 -20.80 2.10
C GLY A 66 -0.13 -20.93 3.42
N VAL A 67 0.50 -20.62 4.57
CA VAL A 67 -0.17 -20.60 5.88
C VAL A 67 -1.36 -19.63 5.86
N ARG A 68 -1.15 -18.47 5.23
CA ARG A 68 -2.13 -17.38 5.20
C ARG A 68 -3.33 -17.66 4.27
N TYR A 69 -3.15 -18.40 3.17
CA TYR A 69 -4.25 -19.01 2.40
C TYR A 69 -4.79 -20.33 2.99
N HIS A 70 -4.46 -20.61 4.26
CA HIS A 70 -4.98 -21.73 5.04
C HIS A 70 -4.66 -23.13 4.45
N LEU A 71 -3.59 -23.21 3.65
CA LEU A 71 -3.04 -24.48 3.18
C LEU A 71 -2.53 -25.31 4.37
N ASN A 72 -2.75 -26.62 4.31
CA ASN A 72 -2.22 -27.56 5.28
C ASN A 72 -0.73 -27.86 5.03
N TYR A 73 -0.04 -28.53 5.97
CA TYR A 73 1.41 -28.76 5.84
C TYR A 73 1.80 -29.54 4.57
N ARG A 74 0.99 -30.51 4.15
CA ARG A 74 1.17 -31.28 2.90
C ARG A 74 1.05 -30.38 1.67
N GLU A 75 0.07 -29.49 1.69
CA GLU A 75 -0.17 -28.52 0.61
C GLU A 75 0.98 -27.51 0.50
N ILE A 76 1.48 -26.98 1.62
CA ILE A 76 2.65 -26.09 1.64
C ILE A 76 3.91 -26.83 1.17
N ALA A 77 4.13 -28.08 1.60
CA ALA A 77 5.23 -28.92 1.14
C ALA A 77 5.19 -29.13 -0.38
N TYR A 78 4.01 -29.36 -0.95
CA TYR A 78 3.82 -29.50 -2.40
C TYR A 78 4.16 -28.20 -3.14
N VAL A 79 3.65 -27.05 -2.70
CA VAL A 79 3.97 -25.73 -3.28
C VAL A 79 5.48 -25.47 -3.29
N LEU A 80 6.17 -25.76 -2.17
CA LEU A 80 7.63 -25.63 -2.07
C LEU A 80 8.37 -26.55 -3.05
N LEU A 81 7.90 -27.78 -3.25
CA LEU A 81 8.51 -28.73 -4.18
C LEU A 81 8.25 -28.38 -5.66
N ILE A 82 7.14 -27.72 -6.00
CA ILE A 82 6.96 -27.11 -7.33
C ILE A 82 8.03 -26.02 -7.54
N ALA A 83 8.20 -25.07 -6.62
CA ALA A 83 9.25 -24.05 -6.76
C ALA A 83 10.68 -24.64 -6.82
N LYS A 84 10.96 -25.72 -6.08
CA LYS A 84 12.21 -26.48 -6.18
C LYS A 84 12.39 -27.09 -7.57
N ALA A 85 11.33 -27.66 -8.13
CA ALA A 85 11.33 -28.37 -9.42
C ALA A 85 11.42 -27.44 -10.64
N GLU A 86 10.82 -26.26 -10.56
CA GLU A 86 10.70 -25.26 -11.64
C GLU A 86 11.87 -24.27 -11.69
N SER A 87 12.05 -23.50 -10.62
CA SER A 87 12.98 -22.36 -10.57
C SER A 87 14.18 -22.60 -9.67
N GLY A 88 14.17 -23.66 -8.85
CA GLY A 88 15.16 -23.86 -7.79
C GLY A 88 15.16 -22.69 -6.80
N PHE A 89 14.01 -22.06 -6.58
CA PHE A 89 13.83 -20.83 -5.80
C PHE A 89 14.58 -19.59 -6.32
N ASN A 90 15.06 -19.59 -7.57
CA ASN A 90 15.57 -18.37 -8.21
C ASN A 90 14.39 -17.53 -8.77
N PRO A 91 14.14 -16.30 -8.26
CA PRO A 91 13.05 -15.46 -8.76
C PRO A 91 13.26 -14.95 -10.19
N ASP A 92 14.48 -15.02 -10.72
CA ASP A 92 14.84 -14.57 -12.06
C ASP A 92 14.92 -15.71 -13.10
N ALA A 93 14.65 -16.96 -12.71
CA ALA A 93 14.75 -18.11 -13.60
C ALA A 93 13.92 -17.97 -14.89
N ALA A 94 14.45 -18.44 -16.02
CA ALA A 94 13.75 -18.45 -17.30
C ALA A 94 14.16 -19.65 -18.16
N ALA A 95 13.20 -20.25 -18.86
CA ALA A 95 13.49 -21.25 -19.89
C ALA A 95 14.00 -20.58 -21.18
N GLY A 96 14.98 -21.20 -21.84
CA GLY A 96 15.39 -20.84 -23.19
C GLY A 96 14.43 -21.35 -24.27
N THR A 97 13.79 -22.50 -24.03
CA THR A 97 12.96 -23.22 -25.03
C THR A 97 11.48 -22.83 -25.04
N THR A 98 10.97 -22.15 -24.01
CA THR A 98 9.55 -21.77 -23.87
C THR A 98 9.42 -20.30 -23.48
N SER A 99 8.21 -19.84 -23.15
CA SER A 99 7.97 -18.52 -22.55
C SER A 99 7.99 -18.53 -21.01
N ALA A 100 8.39 -19.65 -20.37
CA ALA A 100 8.41 -19.83 -18.92
C ALA A 100 9.40 -18.87 -18.22
N SER A 101 8.93 -18.21 -17.15
CA SER A 101 9.76 -17.35 -16.31
C SER A 101 9.26 -17.20 -14.87
N GLY A 102 10.18 -16.80 -13.98
CA GLY A 102 9.89 -16.54 -12.57
C GLY A 102 9.91 -17.77 -11.67
N ILE A 103 9.54 -17.58 -10.41
CA ILE A 103 9.51 -18.63 -9.37
C ILE A 103 8.65 -19.83 -9.79
N ALA A 104 7.52 -19.54 -10.45
CA ALA A 104 6.51 -20.50 -10.89
C ALA A 104 6.69 -20.95 -12.36
N GLN A 105 7.77 -20.54 -13.04
CA GLN A 105 8.03 -20.81 -14.47
C GLN A 105 6.81 -20.59 -15.39
N TYR A 106 5.99 -19.57 -15.10
CA TYR A 106 4.79 -19.27 -15.85
C TYR A 106 5.13 -18.94 -17.30
N THR A 107 4.56 -19.70 -18.24
CA THR A 107 4.51 -19.30 -19.65
C THR A 107 3.61 -18.07 -19.80
N LYS A 108 3.64 -17.43 -20.97
CA LYS A 108 2.70 -16.35 -21.30
C LYS A 108 1.24 -16.81 -21.10
N GLY A 109 0.90 -18.03 -21.52
CA GLY A 109 -0.45 -18.59 -21.37
C GLY A 109 -0.85 -18.83 -19.92
N ASN A 110 0.06 -19.32 -19.05
CA ASN A 110 -0.24 -19.46 -17.62
C ASN A 110 -0.49 -18.11 -16.94
N ALA A 111 0.24 -17.06 -17.35
CA ALA A 111 0.02 -15.71 -16.83
C ALA A 111 -1.31 -15.10 -17.31
N GLU A 112 -1.66 -15.28 -18.59
CA GLU A 112 -2.94 -14.84 -19.15
C GLU A 112 -4.14 -15.60 -18.55
N GLU A 113 -3.96 -16.86 -18.16
CA GLU A 113 -4.97 -17.63 -17.42
C GLU A 113 -5.09 -17.15 -15.96
N ALA A 114 -3.97 -16.83 -15.31
CA ALA A 114 -3.93 -16.35 -13.93
C ALA A 114 -4.53 -14.96 -13.74
N GLU A 115 -4.41 -14.05 -14.70
CA GLU A 115 -5.01 -12.71 -14.64
C GLU A 115 -6.54 -12.69 -14.75
N LYS A 116 -7.19 -13.79 -15.14
CA LYS A 116 -8.65 -13.86 -15.22
C LYS A 116 -9.28 -13.73 -13.83
N ASP A 117 -10.29 -12.87 -13.72
CA ASP A 117 -11.09 -12.64 -12.50
C ASP A 117 -11.53 -13.97 -11.84
N ASN A 118 -12.00 -14.94 -12.62
CA ASN A 118 -12.49 -16.23 -12.11
C ASN A 118 -11.41 -17.16 -11.49
N TYR A 119 -10.16 -16.72 -11.40
CA TYR A 119 -9.07 -17.45 -10.75
C TYR A 119 -8.37 -16.61 -9.69
N SER A 120 -7.63 -15.57 -10.07
CA SER A 120 -6.86 -14.79 -9.08
C SER A 120 -7.79 -14.03 -8.14
N LYS A 121 -8.77 -13.30 -8.65
CA LYS A 121 -9.69 -12.51 -7.82
C LYS A 121 -10.53 -13.37 -6.90
N ASP A 122 -11.07 -14.47 -7.40
CA ASP A 122 -11.92 -15.38 -6.62
C ASP A 122 -11.14 -16.22 -5.59
N MET A 123 -9.90 -16.65 -5.91
CA MET A 123 -9.11 -17.53 -5.01
C MET A 123 -8.10 -16.80 -4.13
N LEU A 124 -7.59 -15.64 -4.57
CA LEU A 124 -6.63 -14.82 -3.81
C LEU A 124 -7.25 -13.57 -3.18
N GLY A 125 -8.38 -13.07 -3.71
CA GLY A 125 -9.02 -11.81 -3.31
C GLY A 125 -8.63 -10.58 -4.16
N PHE A 126 -7.87 -10.76 -5.25
CA PHE A 126 -7.35 -9.72 -6.14
C PHE A 126 -6.92 -10.31 -7.49
N SER A 127 -6.90 -9.53 -8.59
CA SER A 127 -6.37 -10.06 -9.85
C SER A 127 -4.83 -9.94 -9.87
N LEU A 128 -4.14 -10.98 -10.35
CA LEU A 128 -2.70 -11.14 -10.17
C LEU A 128 -1.93 -10.82 -11.47
N HIS A 129 -1.41 -9.60 -11.56
CA HIS A 129 -0.85 -9.05 -12.80
C HIS A 129 0.57 -9.57 -13.09
N MET A 130 0.69 -10.46 -14.07
CA MET A 130 1.87 -11.25 -14.44
C MET A 130 2.06 -11.42 -15.97
N VAL A 131 1.17 -10.92 -16.81
CA VAL A 131 1.31 -10.95 -18.27
C VAL A 131 2.50 -10.12 -18.76
N PRO A 132 2.77 -8.91 -18.23
CA PRO A 132 4.02 -8.22 -18.51
C PRO A 132 5.21 -9.06 -18.03
N TRP A 133 6.16 -9.34 -18.92
CA TRP A 133 7.31 -10.19 -18.63
C TRP A 133 8.13 -9.77 -17.39
N PRO A 134 8.36 -8.47 -17.09
CA PRO A 134 9.06 -8.07 -15.88
C PRO A 134 8.35 -8.50 -14.59
N ASP A 135 7.01 -8.50 -14.56
CA ASP A 135 6.22 -8.85 -13.37
C ASP A 135 6.34 -10.32 -12.97
N ARG A 136 6.66 -11.23 -13.91
CA ARG A 136 6.95 -12.64 -13.57
C ARG A 136 8.27 -12.81 -12.83
N PHE A 137 9.19 -11.86 -12.95
CA PHE A 137 10.44 -11.86 -12.17
C PHE A 137 10.28 -11.18 -10.81
N ASP A 138 9.12 -10.58 -10.49
CA ASP A 138 8.85 -10.13 -9.13
C ASP A 138 8.68 -11.34 -8.20
N ALA A 139 9.38 -11.28 -7.06
CA ALA A 139 9.49 -12.39 -6.12
C ALA A 139 8.25 -12.57 -5.25
N GLU A 140 7.33 -11.61 -5.19
CA GLU A 140 6.10 -11.70 -4.42
C GLU A 140 4.95 -12.15 -5.32
N LYS A 141 4.78 -11.52 -6.49
CA LYS A 141 3.85 -11.96 -7.54
C LYS A 141 4.11 -13.40 -7.97
N GLY A 142 5.37 -13.78 -8.15
CA GLY A 142 5.77 -15.16 -8.46
C GLY A 142 5.35 -16.18 -7.39
N VAL A 143 5.31 -15.81 -6.11
CA VAL A 143 4.83 -16.68 -5.02
C VAL A 143 3.31 -16.75 -4.98
N PHE A 144 2.60 -15.64 -5.17
CA PHE A 144 1.14 -15.66 -5.32
C PHE A 144 0.71 -16.52 -6.51
N GLY A 145 1.41 -16.40 -7.64
CA GLY A 145 1.15 -17.19 -8.85
C GLY A 145 1.34 -18.68 -8.58
N LEU A 146 2.45 -19.06 -7.97
CA LEU A 146 2.73 -20.44 -7.55
C LEU A 146 1.61 -21.02 -6.65
N VAL A 147 1.16 -20.27 -5.64
CA VAL A 147 0.10 -20.69 -4.71
C VAL A 147 -1.26 -20.78 -5.41
N LEU A 148 -1.60 -19.83 -6.28
CA LEU A 148 -2.80 -19.88 -7.12
C LEU A 148 -2.79 -21.11 -8.04
N SER A 149 -1.67 -21.36 -8.74
CA SER A 149 -1.49 -22.51 -9.62
C SER A 149 -1.70 -23.83 -8.88
N TYR A 150 -1.14 -23.93 -7.67
CA TYR A 150 -1.36 -25.08 -6.80
C TYR A 150 -2.83 -25.22 -6.38
N MET A 151 -3.49 -24.13 -5.95
CA MET A 151 -4.90 -24.17 -5.52
C MET A 151 -5.86 -24.55 -6.66
N VAL A 152 -5.63 -24.06 -7.88
CA VAL A 152 -6.39 -24.45 -9.08
C VAL A 152 -6.11 -25.90 -9.45
N GLY A 153 -4.82 -26.28 -9.58
CA GLY A 153 -4.41 -27.62 -9.95
C GLY A 153 -4.85 -28.70 -8.96
N ARG A 154 -4.81 -28.41 -7.66
CA ARG A 154 -5.33 -29.27 -6.59
C ARG A 154 -6.83 -29.51 -6.74
N ASN A 155 -7.60 -28.48 -7.05
CA ASN A 155 -9.05 -28.61 -7.20
C ASN A 155 -9.38 -29.50 -8.42
N LYS A 156 -8.77 -29.23 -9.57
CA LYS A 156 -8.94 -30.04 -10.80
C LYS A 156 -8.44 -31.49 -10.64
N ALA A 157 -7.32 -31.69 -9.95
CA ALA A 157 -6.80 -33.03 -9.66
C ALA A 157 -7.73 -33.83 -8.72
N LYS A 158 -8.45 -33.18 -7.80
CA LYS A 158 -9.46 -33.83 -6.96
C LYS A 158 -10.75 -34.15 -7.71
N GLU A 159 -11.15 -33.28 -8.64
CA GLU A 159 -12.26 -33.54 -9.57
C GLU A 159 -11.97 -34.75 -10.48
N MET A 160 -10.76 -34.84 -11.03
CA MET A 160 -10.35 -35.93 -11.93
C MET A 160 -10.01 -37.25 -11.23
N ALA A 161 -9.31 -37.21 -10.09
CA ALA A 161 -8.68 -38.39 -9.48
C ALA A 161 -9.09 -38.65 -8.00
N GLY A 162 -10.05 -37.89 -7.47
CA GLY A 162 -10.63 -38.10 -6.15
C GLY A 162 -9.59 -38.10 -5.03
N ALA A 163 -9.45 -39.24 -4.34
CA ALA A 163 -8.49 -39.41 -3.25
C ALA A 163 -7.02 -39.41 -3.70
N HIS A 164 -6.73 -39.79 -4.96
CA HIS A 164 -5.36 -39.97 -5.48
C HIS A 164 -4.79 -38.73 -6.18
N TRP A 165 -5.35 -37.55 -5.88
CA TRP A 165 -5.08 -36.27 -6.56
C TRP A 165 -3.61 -35.80 -6.54
N GLU A 166 -2.77 -36.24 -5.59
CA GLU A 166 -1.42 -35.67 -5.39
C GLU A 166 -0.52 -35.76 -6.64
N ASN A 167 -0.42 -36.93 -7.29
CA ASN A 167 0.43 -37.10 -8.48
C ASN A 167 -0.04 -36.26 -9.69
N TYR A 168 -1.28 -35.75 -9.66
CA TYR A 168 -1.93 -35.09 -10.78
C TYR A 168 -1.93 -33.56 -10.71
N VAL A 169 -1.63 -32.94 -9.56
CA VAL A 169 -1.64 -31.46 -9.42
C VAL A 169 -0.68 -30.77 -10.37
N TYR A 170 0.55 -31.31 -10.47
CA TYR A 170 1.61 -30.72 -11.25
C TYR A 170 1.35 -30.74 -12.77
N ILE A 171 0.47 -31.61 -13.27
CA ILE A 171 -0.01 -31.60 -14.66
C ILE A 171 -0.66 -30.25 -14.96
N TYR A 172 -1.58 -29.80 -14.12
CA TYR A 172 -2.27 -28.52 -14.32
C TYR A 172 -1.32 -27.32 -14.17
N HIS A 173 -0.26 -27.45 -13.36
CA HIS A 173 0.78 -26.42 -13.26
C HIS A 173 1.61 -26.31 -14.55
N HIS A 174 2.15 -27.44 -15.01
CA HIS A 174 3.11 -27.51 -16.12
C HIS A 174 2.44 -27.44 -17.50
N ASP A 175 1.38 -28.22 -17.73
CA ASP A 175 0.70 -28.32 -19.03
C ASP A 175 -0.43 -27.28 -19.18
N GLY A 176 -0.96 -26.78 -18.06
CA GLY A 176 -1.94 -25.68 -17.99
C GLY A 176 -3.28 -26.07 -17.34
N TRP A 177 -4.02 -25.06 -16.85
CA TRP A 177 -5.30 -25.29 -16.15
C TRP A 177 -6.45 -25.72 -17.07
N TYR A 178 -6.29 -25.54 -18.38
CA TYR A 178 -7.18 -26.02 -19.44
C TYR A 178 -6.90 -27.48 -19.86
N THR A 179 -5.94 -28.17 -19.25
CA THR A 179 -5.64 -29.57 -19.58
C THR A 179 -6.84 -30.48 -19.25
N HIS A 180 -7.39 -31.11 -20.28
CA HIS A 180 -8.42 -32.14 -20.17
C HIS A 180 -7.78 -33.51 -20.37
N THR A 181 -7.90 -34.41 -19.38
CA THR A 181 -7.28 -35.74 -19.40
C THR A 181 -7.95 -36.65 -18.37
N THR A 182 -7.85 -37.96 -18.54
CA THR A 182 -8.25 -38.99 -17.56
C THR A 182 -7.06 -39.46 -16.71
N PRO A 183 -7.29 -40.08 -15.53
CA PRO A 183 -6.22 -40.64 -14.69
C PRO A 183 -5.29 -41.65 -15.39
N GLN A 184 -5.74 -42.29 -16.48
CA GLN A 184 -5.01 -43.27 -17.30
C GLN A 184 -4.19 -42.62 -18.42
N GLU A 185 -4.65 -41.50 -18.97
CA GLU A 185 -3.92 -40.71 -19.98
C GLU A 185 -2.86 -39.84 -19.31
N ALA A 186 -3.22 -39.18 -18.21
CA ALA A 186 -2.34 -38.38 -17.38
C ALA A 186 -1.05 -39.12 -16.99
N LYS A 187 -1.14 -40.43 -16.69
CA LYS A 187 0.00 -41.31 -16.38
C LYS A 187 1.03 -41.45 -17.52
N LYS A 188 0.71 -41.01 -18.73
CA LYS A 188 1.58 -41.03 -19.92
C LYS A 188 2.23 -39.66 -20.18
N LEU A 189 1.84 -38.62 -19.45
CA LEU A 189 2.36 -37.26 -19.62
C LEU A 189 3.72 -37.11 -18.94
N GLY A 190 4.63 -36.35 -19.55
CA GLY A 190 5.93 -36.03 -18.97
C GLY A 190 5.83 -35.29 -17.64
N SER A 191 4.81 -34.45 -17.48
CA SER A 191 4.47 -33.76 -16.23
C SER A 191 4.19 -34.73 -15.08
N TYR A 192 3.43 -35.80 -15.29
CA TYR A 192 3.18 -36.83 -14.27
C TYR A 192 4.48 -37.53 -13.84
N ALA A 193 5.32 -37.92 -14.80
CA ALA A 193 6.63 -38.53 -14.52
C ALA A 193 7.59 -37.55 -13.79
N ILE A 194 7.48 -36.24 -14.04
CA ILE A 194 8.20 -35.22 -13.27
C ILE A 194 7.66 -35.13 -11.84
N ALA A 195 6.35 -35.20 -11.62
CA ALA A 195 5.75 -35.18 -10.29
C ALA A 195 6.21 -36.39 -9.44
N GLU A 196 6.13 -37.60 -10.00
CA GLU A 196 6.57 -38.84 -9.36
C GLU A 196 8.08 -38.86 -9.05
N LYS A 197 8.90 -38.12 -9.82
CA LYS A 197 10.35 -38.05 -9.63
C LYS A 197 10.83 -36.90 -8.73
N LYS A 198 10.24 -35.70 -8.85
CA LYS A 198 10.70 -34.46 -8.19
C LYS A 198 9.87 -34.02 -7.00
N ILE A 199 8.62 -34.50 -6.85
CA ILE A 199 7.69 -33.99 -5.83
C ILE A 199 7.29 -35.10 -4.86
N ILE A 200 6.61 -36.15 -5.34
CA ILE A 200 6.01 -37.18 -4.47
C ILE A 200 7.01 -37.81 -3.47
N PRO A 201 8.26 -38.18 -3.86
CA PRO A 201 9.23 -38.79 -2.93
C PRO A 201 9.77 -37.87 -1.84
N HIS A 202 9.44 -36.57 -1.89
CA HIS A 202 9.97 -35.55 -0.97
C HIS A 202 8.89 -34.91 -0.09
N LEU A 203 7.60 -35.13 -0.38
CA LEU A 203 6.48 -34.51 0.36
C LEU A 203 6.54 -34.82 1.85
N ASP A 204 6.71 -36.09 2.24
CA ASP A 204 6.75 -36.51 3.64
C ASP A 204 7.86 -35.82 4.43
N ALA A 205 9.06 -35.69 3.83
CA ALA A 205 10.23 -35.09 4.48
C ALA A 205 10.08 -33.57 4.65
N VAL A 206 9.56 -32.87 3.64
CA VAL A 206 9.30 -31.42 3.71
C VAL A 206 8.12 -31.13 4.65
N GLU A 207 7.07 -31.95 4.63
CA GLU A 207 5.94 -31.84 5.56
C GLU A 207 6.35 -32.08 7.02
N ALA A 208 7.20 -33.08 7.28
CA ALA A 208 7.77 -33.32 8.60
C ALA A 208 8.66 -32.15 9.07
N ALA A 209 9.41 -31.52 8.16
CA ALA A 209 10.21 -30.35 8.49
C ALA A 209 9.36 -29.11 8.82
N LEU A 210 8.24 -28.88 8.12
CA LEU A 210 7.26 -27.82 8.43
C LEU A 210 6.56 -28.05 9.80
N LYS A 211 6.36 -29.32 10.17
CA LYS A 211 5.83 -29.75 11.48
C LYS A 211 6.88 -29.74 12.61
N SER A 212 8.14 -29.42 12.32
CA SER A 212 9.21 -29.42 13.33
C SER A 212 9.06 -28.23 14.28
N SER A 213 8.86 -28.50 15.57
CA SER A 213 8.60 -27.47 16.58
C SER A 213 9.76 -26.48 16.71
N THR A 214 9.41 -25.22 16.89
CA THR A 214 10.35 -24.09 16.86
C THR A 214 10.01 -23.06 17.93
N LYS A 215 10.83 -22.02 18.04
CA LYS A 215 10.63 -20.90 18.96
C LYS A 215 10.76 -19.56 18.23
N VAL A 216 10.10 -18.53 18.72
CA VAL A 216 10.17 -17.15 18.20
C VAL A 216 10.28 -16.14 19.34
N SER A 217 11.09 -15.11 19.14
CA SER A 217 11.19 -13.91 19.97
C SER A 217 10.90 -12.69 19.09
N PHE A 218 10.50 -11.60 19.74
CA PHE A 218 10.35 -10.29 19.12
C PHE A 218 11.38 -9.35 19.76
N THR A 219 11.94 -8.44 18.97
CA THR A 219 12.92 -7.44 19.44
C THR A 219 12.35 -6.07 19.12
N LEU A 220 11.93 -5.36 20.17
CA LEU A 220 11.26 -4.06 20.09
C LEU A 220 12.25 -2.93 20.30
N ASN A 221 12.39 -2.08 19.29
CA ASN A 221 13.14 -0.83 19.35
C ASN A 221 12.18 0.35 19.15
N ASP A 222 12.60 1.59 19.39
CA ASP A 222 11.90 2.78 18.88
C ASP A 222 12.31 3.15 17.44
N ALA A 223 11.69 4.20 16.91
CA ALA A 223 11.99 4.79 15.62
C ALA A 223 13.46 5.27 15.48
N GLN A 224 14.19 5.45 16.58
CA GLN A 224 15.63 5.78 16.60
C GLN A 224 16.50 4.52 16.67
N GLY A 225 15.90 3.33 16.74
CA GLY A 225 16.60 2.04 16.85
C GLY A 225 16.98 1.65 18.28
N THR A 226 16.59 2.42 19.30
CA THR A 226 16.92 2.16 20.72
C THR A 226 16.05 1.03 21.29
N PRO A 227 16.62 0.01 21.95
CA PRO A 227 15.83 -1.05 22.57
C PRO A 227 14.80 -0.56 23.60
N LYS A 228 13.58 -1.09 23.54
CA LYS A 228 12.51 -0.82 24.52
C LYS A 228 12.49 -1.90 25.59
N ALA A 229 13.27 -1.70 26.65
CA ALA A 229 13.28 -2.57 27.82
C ALA A 229 12.02 -2.42 28.70
N ASN A 230 11.64 -3.50 29.37
CA ASN A 230 10.47 -3.60 30.25
C ASN A 230 9.10 -3.27 29.61
N GLN A 231 9.00 -3.25 28.28
CA GLN A 231 7.73 -3.05 27.59
C GLN A 231 6.86 -4.30 27.76
N PRO A 232 5.63 -4.18 28.31
CA PRO A 232 4.71 -5.30 28.44
C PRO A 232 4.16 -5.72 27.07
N TYR A 233 4.02 -7.02 26.85
CA TYR A 233 3.54 -7.59 25.59
C TYR A 233 2.62 -8.80 25.81
N VAL A 234 1.87 -9.16 24.76
CA VAL A 234 1.27 -10.49 24.62
C VAL A 234 1.64 -11.15 23.31
N ALA A 235 1.89 -12.46 23.38
CA ALA A 235 1.87 -13.35 22.24
C ALA A 235 0.66 -14.29 22.36
N ILE A 236 -0.14 -14.37 21.31
CA ILE A 236 -1.39 -15.10 21.27
C ILE A 236 -1.19 -16.25 20.28
N VAL A 237 -1.31 -17.48 20.77
CA VAL A 237 -1.10 -18.70 20.00
C VAL A 237 -2.35 -19.57 20.06
N ALA A 238 -2.60 -20.41 19.05
CA ALA A 238 -3.67 -21.41 19.13
C ALA A 238 -3.43 -22.35 20.33
N ALA A 239 -4.48 -22.65 21.11
CA ALA A 239 -4.35 -23.51 22.29
C ALA A 239 -4.04 -24.98 21.95
N ALA A 240 -4.46 -25.43 20.76
CA ALA A 240 -4.19 -26.76 20.21
C ALA A 240 -3.80 -26.66 18.73
N ALA A 241 -2.98 -27.61 18.25
CA ALA A 241 -2.63 -27.72 16.84
C ALA A 241 -3.69 -28.53 16.08
N PRO A 242 -4.29 -27.99 14.99
CA PRO A 242 -5.18 -28.77 14.14
C PRO A 242 -4.40 -29.85 13.37
N ALA A 243 -4.94 -31.07 13.29
CA ALA A 243 -4.27 -32.19 12.63
C ALA A 243 -3.90 -31.84 11.16
N GLY A 244 -2.61 -32.02 10.83
CA GLY A 244 -2.07 -31.75 9.49
C GLY A 244 -1.99 -30.28 9.07
N LYS A 245 -2.41 -29.31 9.90
CA LYS A 245 -2.50 -27.88 9.52
C LYS A 245 -1.63 -26.98 10.41
N PRO A 246 -1.04 -25.90 9.84
CA PRO A 246 -0.51 -24.79 10.64
C PRO A 246 -1.57 -24.29 11.64
N PRO A 247 -1.27 -24.21 12.95
CA PRO A 247 -2.16 -23.58 13.91
C PRO A 247 -2.27 -22.08 13.60
N SER A 248 -3.48 -21.54 13.68
CA SER A 248 -3.75 -20.11 13.48
C SER A 248 -4.35 -19.51 14.74
N ALA A 249 -3.67 -18.53 15.33
CA ALA A 249 -4.21 -17.76 16.46
C ALA A 249 -5.50 -17.00 16.10
N GLN A 250 -5.70 -16.66 14.81
CA GLN A 250 -6.91 -15.98 14.34
C GLN A 250 -8.10 -16.93 14.19
N LYS A 251 -7.88 -18.13 13.64
CA LYS A 251 -8.95 -19.11 13.35
C LYS A 251 -9.17 -20.17 14.44
N ALA A 252 -8.36 -20.19 15.50
CA ALA A 252 -8.53 -21.16 16.58
C ALA A 252 -9.79 -20.89 17.43
N LYS A 253 -10.47 -21.98 17.84
CA LYS A 253 -11.58 -21.91 18.80
C LYS A 253 -11.12 -21.27 20.12
N GLU A 254 -10.00 -21.78 20.63
CA GLU A 254 -9.34 -21.40 21.88
C GLU A 254 -7.90 -20.94 21.63
N VAL A 255 -7.45 -19.96 22.39
CA VAL A 255 -6.11 -19.37 22.28
C VAL A 255 -5.43 -19.27 23.64
N LYS A 256 -4.12 -19.50 23.67
CA LYS A 256 -3.27 -19.28 24.83
C LYS A 256 -2.64 -17.89 24.72
N VAL A 257 -2.93 -17.03 25.70
CA VAL A 257 -2.35 -15.68 25.82
C VAL A 257 -1.10 -15.75 26.71
N ILE A 258 0.07 -15.65 26.09
CA ILE A 258 1.37 -15.61 26.76
C ILE A 258 1.68 -14.14 27.04
N LYS A 259 1.77 -13.77 28.32
CA LYS A 259 2.12 -12.42 28.77
C LYS A 259 3.62 -12.34 29.07
N GLY A 260 4.23 -11.18 28.92
CA GLY A 260 5.60 -10.94 29.35
C GLY A 260 5.99 -9.46 29.30
N ALA A 261 7.25 -9.18 29.62
CA ALA A 261 7.91 -7.90 29.37
C ALA A 261 9.23 -8.14 28.64
N THR A 262 9.66 -7.17 27.82
CA THR A 262 10.95 -7.23 27.13
C THR A 262 12.12 -7.05 28.09
N ASP A 263 13.25 -7.70 27.78
CA ASP A 263 14.49 -7.57 28.55
C ASP A 263 15.25 -6.25 28.26
N GLY A 264 16.44 -6.08 28.85
CA GLY A 264 17.29 -4.91 28.65
C GLY A 264 17.74 -4.66 27.19
N GLN A 265 17.60 -5.65 26.30
CA GLN A 265 17.87 -5.57 24.87
C GLN A 265 16.59 -5.43 24.04
N GLY A 266 15.45 -5.14 24.69
CA GLY A 266 14.15 -4.98 24.02
C GLY A 266 13.56 -6.30 23.53
N LYS A 267 14.11 -7.44 23.96
CA LYS A 267 13.78 -8.76 23.41
C LYS A 267 12.78 -9.52 24.29
N THR A 268 11.87 -10.25 23.66
CA THR A 268 10.89 -11.08 24.36
C THR A 268 11.43 -12.46 24.70
N GLN A 269 10.92 -13.05 25.78
CA GLN A 269 11.17 -14.45 26.10
C GLN A 269 10.72 -15.37 24.95
N PRO A 270 11.44 -16.48 24.65
CA PRO A 270 11.13 -17.32 23.49
C PRO A 270 9.78 -18.04 23.59
N ILE A 271 8.88 -17.69 22.68
CA ILE A 271 7.56 -18.29 22.50
C ILE A 271 7.73 -19.59 21.72
N HIS A 272 7.43 -20.72 22.34
CA HIS A 272 7.51 -22.04 21.71
C HIS A 272 6.21 -22.34 20.95
N VAL A 273 6.34 -22.87 19.73
CA VAL A 273 5.22 -23.22 18.83
C VAL A 273 5.42 -24.62 18.22
N PRO A 274 4.35 -25.36 17.91
CA PRO A 274 4.47 -26.78 17.53
C PRO A 274 5.10 -27.00 16.15
N GLY A 275 5.20 -25.97 15.32
CA GLY A 275 5.84 -25.97 14.00
C GLY A 275 5.61 -24.63 13.31
N VAL A 276 5.63 -24.60 11.98
CA VAL A 276 5.12 -23.44 11.22
C VAL A 276 3.68 -23.15 11.67
N SER A 277 3.45 -21.93 12.16
CA SER A 277 2.22 -21.52 12.86
C SER A 277 1.96 -20.02 12.65
N GLU A 278 0.70 -19.59 12.58
CA GLU A 278 0.36 -18.17 12.71
C GLU A 278 0.10 -17.83 14.18
N ILE A 279 0.81 -16.82 14.68
CA ILE A 279 0.61 -16.22 16.00
C ILE A 279 0.26 -14.73 15.85
N VAL A 280 -0.42 -14.15 16.84
CA VAL A 280 -0.56 -12.69 16.93
C VAL A 280 0.34 -12.17 18.04
N PHE A 281 1.16 -11.18 17.72
CA PHE A 281 1.98 -10.46 18.69
C PHE A 281 1.44 -9.05 18.87
N ALA A 282 1.34 -8.59 20.11
CA ALA A 282 0.87 -7.25 20.43
C ALA A 282 1.64 -6.62 21.59
N ILE A 283 1.95 -5.33 21.47
CA ILE A 283 2.55 -4.53 22.54
C ILE A 283 1.41 -3.95 23.38
N LEU A 284 1.48 -4.16 24.69
CA LEU A 284 0.53 -3.58 25.63
C LEU A 284 0.92 -2.15 25.98
N ASN A 285 -0.08 -1.29 26.14
CA ASN A 285 0.11 0.07 26.63
C ASN A 285 0.45 0.05 28.12
N PRO A 286 1.66 0.50 28.55
CA PRO A 286 2.08 0.44 29.95
C PRO A 286 1.15 1.24 30.88
N TYR A 287 0.61 2.35 30.40
CA TYR A 287 -0.31 3.18 31.18
C TYR A 287 -1.65 2.50 31.39
N VAL A 288 -2.18 1.74 30.41
CA VAL A 288 -3.44 1.00 30.57
C VAL A 288 -3.23 -0.18 31.53
N VAL A 289 -2.13 -0.93 31.36
CA VAL A 289 -1.75 -2.04 32.28
C VAL A 289 -1.58 -1.55 33.73
N ALA A 290 -1.14 -0.30 33.93
CA ALA A 290 -0.99 0.31 35.25
C ALA A 290 -2.23 1.09 35.76
N LYS A 291 -3.31 1.25 34.96
CA LYS A 291 -4.47 2.10 35.32
C LYS A 291 -5.85 1.46 35.23
N THR A 292 -6.00 0.20 34.86
CA THR A 292 -7.22 -0.56 35.26
C THR A 292 -7.26 -0.58 36.80
N LYS A 293 -8.18 0.09 37.51
CA LYS A 293 -9.55 0.52 37.17
C LYS A 293 -9.72 1.92 36.49
N GLY A 294 -10.51 1.94 35.41
CA GLY A 294 -11.25 3.11 34.90
C GLY A 294 -10.61 3.93 33.75
N VAL A 295 -11.27 3.93 32.57
CA VAL A 295 -11.20 4.96 31.47
C VAL A 295 -9.81 5.19 30.79
N SER A 296 -9.58 5.20 29.46
CA SER A 296 -10.33 4.99 28.19
C SER A 296 -9.29 5.02 27.02
N ALA A 297 -9.52 5.47 25.76
CA ALA A 297 -10.25 4.93 24.58
C ALA A 297 -9.72 5.68 23.30
N ILE A 298 -9.78 5.30 22.01
CA ILE A 298 -10.17 4.11 21.19
C ILE A 298 -9.33 4.21 19.87
N PRO A 299 -8.80 3.11 19.28
CA PRO A 299 -8.63 3.04 17.82
C PRO A 299 -9.06 1.70 17.18
N THR A 300 -9.42 1.71 15.89
CA THR A 300 -9.89 0.54 15.12
C THR A 300 -9.22 0.40 13.75
N VAL A 301 -9.49 -0.74 13.08
CA VAL A 301 -9.11 -1.18 11.72
C VAL A 301 -8.35 -0.17 10.84
N GLU A 302 -7.15 -0.58 10.43
CA GLU A 302 -6.29 0.19 9.54
C GLU A 302 -6.83 0.15 8.11
N LYS A 303 -7.34 1.30 7.67
CA LYS A 303 -7.93 1.58 6.36
C LYS A 303 -7.39 2.91 5.89
N HIS A 304 -7.16 3.06 4.59
CA HIS A 304 -6.72 4.33 4.01
C HIS A 304 -7.91 5.02 3.36
N THR A 305 -8.39 6.07 4.01
CA THR A 305 -9.39 6.98 3.44
C THR A 305 -8.72 7.81 2.34
N VAL A 306 -9.19 7.67 1.10
CA VAL A 306 -8.62 8.36 -0.08
C VAL A 306 -8.64 9.87 0.12
N LYS A 307 -7.45 10.48 0.13
CA LYS A 307 -7.25 11.93 0.25
C LYS A 307 -7.17 12.55 -1.15
N LYS A 308 -7.77 13.72 -1.39
CA LYS A 308 -7.82 14.28 -2.75
C LYS A 308 -6.44 14.67 -3.27
N GLY A 309 -6.08 14.15 -4.44
CA GLY A 309 -4.75 14.26 -5.04
C GLY A 309 -3.99 12.94 -5.01
N GLU A 310 -4.39 12.01 -4.15
CA GLU A 310 -3.99 10.62 -4.25
C GLU A 310 -4.73 9.93 -5.41
N THR A 311 -4.00 9.11 -6.16
CA THR A 311 -4.52 8.23 -7.21
C THR A 311 -4.45 6.79 -6.73
N LEU A 312 -5.11 5.85 -7.43
CA LEU A 312 -4.83 4.43 -7.20
C LEU A 312 -3.33 4.12 -7.35
N SER A 313 -2.60 4.79 -8.25
CA SER A 313 -1.15 4.61 -8.40
C SER A 313 -0.31 5.15 -7.25
N SER A 314 -0.67 6.29 -6.63
CA SER A 314 0.08 6.82 -5.50
C SER A 314 -0.20 6.01 -4.23
N ILE A 315 -1.46 5.65 -3.97
CA ILE A 315 -1.84 4.86 -2.79
C ILE A 315 -1.26 3.44 -2.89
N ALA A 316 -1.33 2.83 -4.07
CA ALA A 316 -0.71 1.54 -4.31
C ALA A 316 0.80 1.60 -4.04
N LYS A 317 1.50 2.59 -4.62
CA LYS A 317 2.94 2.81 -4.39
C LYS A 317 3.30 3.10 -2.93
N GLU A 318 2.46 3.80 -2.18
CA GLU A 318 2.65 4.03 -0.73
C GLU A 318 2.42 2.77 0.13
N ASN A 319 1.87 1.68 -0.45
CA ASN A 319 1.58 0.41 0.23
C ASN A 319 2.20 -0.81 -0.49
N ASP A 320 3.26 -0.59 -1.29
CA ASP A 320 3.97 -1.58 -2.12
C ASP A 320 3.13 -2.33 -3.17
N MET A 321 1.91 -1.88 -3.47
CA MET A 321 0.97 -2.48 -4.43
C MET A 321 1.12 -1.92 -5.85
N THR A 322 0.47 -2.57 -6.81
CA THR A 322 0.09 -1.99 -8.11
C THR A 322 -1.31 -1.34 -8.06
N VAL A 323 -1.58 -0.47 -9.05
CA VAL A 323 -2.89 0.19 -9.28
C VAL A 323 -4.02 -0.83 -9.28
N ASP A 324 -3.76 -1.95 -9.95
CA ASP A 324 -4.74 -2.96 -10.32
C ASP A 324 -5.11 -3.83 -9.12
N GLU A 325 -4.10 -4.37 -8.42
CA GLU A 325 -4.28 -5.12 -7.16
C GLU A 325 -5.10 -4.32 -6.14
N LEU A 326 -4.85 -3.00 -6.05
CA LEU A 326 -5.56 -2.10 -5.13
C LEU A 326 -7.00 -1.83 -5.60
N ALA A 327 -7.23 -1.73 -6.91
CA ALA A 327 -8.56 -1.56 -7.47
C ALA A 327 -9.43 -2.81 -7.26
N GLU A 328 -8.89 -4.01 -7.52
CA GLU A 328 -9.64 -5.27 -7.44
C GLU A 328 -9.99 -5.66 -6.01
N LEU A 329 -9.06 -5.49 -5.07
CA LEU A 329 -9.25 -5.66 -3.63
C LEU A 329 -10.39 -4.79 -3.07
N ASN A 330 -10.65 -3.64 -3.71
CA ASN A 330 -11.71 -2.70 -3.34
C ASN A 330 -12.88 -2.71 -4.35
N HIS A 331 -12.92 -3.69 -5.25
CA HIS A 331 -13.95 -3.94 -6.27
C HIS A 331 -14.23 -2.75 -7.22
N ILE A 332 -13.23 -1.91 -7.46
CA ILE A 332 -13.30 -0.72 -8.31
C ILE A 332 -13.25 -1.13 -9.78
N LYS A 333 -14.39 -0.98 -10.47
CA LYS A 333 -14.57 -1.36 -11.89
C LYS A 333 -13.90 -0.41 -12.90
N ASP A 334 -13.63 0.83 -12.50
CA ASP A 334 -12.96 1.84 -13.34
C ASP A 334 -11.74 2.38 -12.60
N LYS A 335 -10.56 1.90 -13.01
CA LYS A 335 -9.27 2.20 -12.38
C LYS A 335 -8.83 3.67 -12.55
N ASN A 336 -9.56 4.46 -13.34
CA ASN A 336 -9.37 5.91 -13.46
C ASN A 336 -10.34 6.73 -12.59
N LYS A 337 -11.32 6.10 -11.93
CA LYS A 337 -12.33 6.75 -11.07
C LYS A 337 -12.23 6.30 -9.62
N LEU A 338 -11.33 6.93 -8.88
CA LEU A 338 -11.23 6.76 -7.42
C LEU A 338 -11.99 7.88 -6.69
N ALA A 339 -12.95 7.51 -5.83
CA ALA A 339 -13.73 8.48 -5.06
C ALA A 339 -12.96 8.96 -3.81
N VAL A 340 -12.80 10.27 -3.68
CA VAL A 340 -12.24 10.91 -2.48
C VAL A 340 -13.16 10.61 -1.29
N GLY A 341 -12.57 10.21 -0.15
CA GLY A 341 -13.33 9.78 1.02
C GLY A 341 -13.77 8.32 0.99
N ALA A 342 -13.56 7.58 -0.11
CA ALA A 342 -13.68 6.13 -0.10
C ALA A 342 -12.67 5.54 0.90
N GLN A 343 -13.08 4.51 1.65
CA GLN A 343 -12.18 3.76 2.50
C GLN A 343 -11.61 2.59 1.71
N LEU A 344 -10.34 2.67 1.32
CA LEU A 344 -9.65 1.54 0.72
C LEU A 344 -9.05 0.64 1.80
N VAL A 345 -9.22 -0.66 1.60
CA VAL A 345 -8.29 -1.66 2.12
C VAL A 345 -7.00 -1.51 1.31
N VAL A 346 -5.94 -1.00 1.95
CA VAL A 346 -4.59 -0.82 1.35
C VAL A 346 -3.53 -1.73 1.97
N ASN A 347 -3.92 -2.59 2.92
CA ASN A 347 -3.16 -3.82 3.06
C ASN A 347 -3.17 -4.46 1.68
N LYS A 348 -2.00 -4.80 1.13
CA LYS A 348 -1.91 -5.75 0.03
C LYS A 348 -2.87 -6.92 0.29
N PRO A 349 -3.37 -7.57 -0.77
CA PRO A 349 -3.91 -8.92 -0.65
C PRO A 349 -2.83 -9.98 -0.28
N HIS A 350 -1.63 -9.52 0.12
CA HIS A 350 -0.76 -10.14 1.11
C HIS A 350 -1.49 -10.22 2.47
N ILE A 351 -2.49 -11.12 2.47
CA ILE A 351 -3.41 -11.62 3.49
C ILE A 351 -3.30 -10.90 4.86
N PRO A 352 -4.38 -10.27 5.34
CA PRO A 352 -4.35 -9.28 6.42
C PRO A 352 -3.46 -9.67 7.59
N ARG A 353 -2.30 -9.00 7.67
CA ARG A 353 -1.41 -9.07 8.83
C ARG A 353 -1.99 -8.33 10.05
N LYS A 354 -3.16 -7.66 9.94
CA LYS A 354 -3.87 -7.08 11.09
C LYS A 354 -4.70 -8.16 11.80
N PRO A 355 -4.65 -8.27 13.14
CA PRO A 355 -5.46 -9.24 13.88
C PRO A 355 -6.97 -8.99 13.77
N GLU A 356 -7.76 -10.07 13.72
CA GLU A 356 -9.22 -10.00 13.78
C GLU A 356 -9.72 -9.30 15.07
N PRO A 357 -10.67 -8.35 14.98
CA PRO A 357 -11.19 -7.63 16.16
C PRO A 357 -11.77 -8.55 17.25
N GLY A 358 -12.43 -9.65 16.84
CA GLY A 358 -12.97 -10.64 17.77
C GLY A 358 -11.90 -11.39 18.57
N LEU A 359 -10.72 -11.62 17.98
CA LEU A 359 -9.57 -12.16 18.71
C LEU A 359 -9.06 -11.15 19.73
N MET A 360 -8.86 -9.90 19.33
CA MET A 360 -8.34 -8.87 20.23
C MET A 360 -9.29 -8.62 21.42
N GLN A 361 -10.61 -8.68 21.20
CA GLN A 361 -11.61 -8.62 22.28
C GLN A 361 -11.48 -9.81 23.26
N LYS A 362 -11.37 -11.05 22.76
CA LYS A 362 -11.10 -12.24 23.61
C LYS A 362 -9.84 -12.05 24.47
N VAL A 363 -8.80 -11.46 23.89
CA VAL A 363 -7.53 -11.20 24.57
C VAL A 363 -7.68 -10.14 25.67
N SER A 364 -8.39 -9.03 25.42
CA SER A 364 -8.69 -8.03 26.45
C SER A 364 -9.45 -8.64 27.64
N THR A 365 -10.45 -9.50 27.38
CA THR A 365 -11.15 -10.26 28.42
C THR A 365 -10.22 -11.22 29.18
N ALA A 366 -9.35 -11.97 28.48
CA ALA A 366 -8.36 -12.85 29.11
C ALA A 366 -7.25 -12.10 29.88
N LEU A 367 -7.06 -10.81 29.58
CA LEU A 367 -6.21 -9.90 30.33
C LEU A 367 -6.91 -9.29 31.56
N LYS A 368 -8.22 -9.51 31.72
CA LYS A 368 -9.09 -8.85 32.72
C LYS A 368 -9.05 -7.31 32.60
N VAL A 369 -8.96 -6.82 31.37
CA VAL A 369 -9.02 -5.39 31.06
C VAL A 369 -10.47 -5.02 30.77
N GLU A 370 -10.97 -4.01 31.48
CA GLU A 370 -12.37 -3.60 31.39
C GLU A 370 -12.73 -3.13 29.97
N PRO A 371 -13.98 -3.33 29.50
CA PRO A 371 -14.36 -3.08 28.10
C PRO A 371 -14.06 -1.65 27.61
N GLU A 372 -14.06 -0.65 28.50
CA GLU A 372 -13.72 0.73 28.16
C GLU A 372 -12.26 0.94 27.77
N HIS A 373 -11.35 0.09 28.28
CA HIS A 373 -9.90 0.12 28.09
C HIS A 373 -9.41 -0.87 27.02
N ALA A 374 -10.21 -1.90 26.70
CA ALA A 374 -9.88 -2.98 25.76
C ALA A 374 -9.38 -2.52 24.37
N SER A 375 -9.65 -1.26 24.01
CA SER A 375 -9.28 -0.62 22.75
C SER A 375 -7.96 0.17 22.80
N THR A 376 -7.62 0.83 23.91
CA THR A 376 -6.30 1.49 24.10
C THR A 376 -5.23 0.56 24.67
N LEU A 377 -5.62 -0.68 24.99
CA LEU A 377 -4.75 -1.71 25.54
C LEU A 377 -3.56 -2.08 24.64
N PHE A 378 -3.70 -1.98 23.32
CA PHE A 378 -2.68 -2.39 22.36
C PHE A 378 -2.09 -1.19 21.61
N GLU A 379 -0.80 -0.90 21.82
CA GLU A 379 -0.05 0.14 21.07
C GLU A 379 0.31 -0.35 19.66
N TYR A 380 0.46 -1.67 19.51
CA TYR A 380 0.76 -2.37 18.27
C TYR A 380 0.14 -3.76 18.32
N SER A 381 -0.37 -4.27 17.19
CA SER A 381 -0.75 -5.69 17.08
C SER A 381 -0.66 -6.20 15.64
N ARG A 382 -0.06 -7.37 15.42
CA ARG A 382 0.15 -7.95 14.08
C ARG A 382 0.19 -9.49 14.10
N SER A 383 -0.43 -10.09 13.09
CA SER A 383 -0.33 -11.52 12.74
C SER A 383 1.02 -11.80 12.08
N HIS A 384 1.75 -12.77 12.63
CA HIS A 384 3.06 -13.23 12.19
C HIS A 384 3.01 -14.73 11.93
N VAL A 385 3.51 -15.16 10.77
CA VAL A 385 3.82 -16.58 10.56
C VAL A 385 5.18 -16.87 11.18
N VAL A 386 5.23 -17.83 12.11
CA VAL A 386 6.48 -18.41 12.61
C VAL A 386 7.01 -19.36 11.55
N LEU A 387 8.26 -19.14 11.17
CA LEU A 387 8.94 -19.86 10.10
C LEU A 387 9.79 -21.00 10.68
N PRO A 388 10.24 -21.95 9.85
CA PRO A 388 11.13 -23.01 10.28
C PRO A 388 12.42 -22.48 10.91
N LYS A 389 12.98 -23.25 11.86
CA LYS A 389 14.33 -23.02 12.40
C LYS A 389 15.31 -22.97 11.22
N GLY A 390 16.07 -21.88 11.10
CA GLY A 390 17.01 -21.67 9.99
C GLY A 390 16.66 -20.46 9.10
N SER A 391 15.43 -19.94 9.18
CA SER A 391 14.97 -18.76 8.44
C SER A 391 15.93 -17.57 8.57
N PRO A 392 16.37 -16.93 7.46
CA PRO A 392 17.09 -15.67 7.50
C PRO A 392 16.17 -14.48 7.86
N VAL A 393 14.86 -14.59 7.63
CA VAL A 393 13.86 -13.58 8.04
C VAL A 393 13.63 -13.63 9.56
N GLN A 394 13.75 -14.81 10.17
CA GLN A 394 13.74 -15.03 11.62
C GLN A 394 15.12 -15.49 12.12
N LYS A 395 16.19 -14.80 11.70
CA LYS A 395 17.56 -15.08 12.17
C LYS A 395 17.63 -14.83 13.68
N ASN A 396 18.31 -15.71 14.41
CA ASN A 396 18.25 -15.81 15.89
C ASN A 396 16.83 -16.00 16.48
N ALA A 397 15.85 -16.39 15.65
CA ALA A 397 14.42 -16.43 15.95
C ALA A 397 13.80 -15.05 16.27
N GLU A 398 14.40 -13.94 15.82
CA GLU A 398 13.95 -12.57 16.18
C GLU A 398 13.16 -11.88 15.07
N VAL A 399 11.97 -11.38 15.40
CA VAL A 399 11.22 -10.42 14.57
C VAL A 399 11.43 -9.01 15.13
N LYS A 400 12.07 -8.13 14.34
CA LYS A 400 12.28 -6.72 14.72
C LYS A 400 11.00 -5.91 14.54
N ILE A 401 10.63 -5.13 15.56
CA ILE A 401 9.50 -4.19 15.55
C ILE A 401 10.02 -2.81 15.96
N GLN A 402 9.62 -1.78 15.23
CA GLN A 402 9.77 -0.39 15.66
C GLN A 402 8.46 0.05 16.34
N ALA A 403 8.57 0.57 17.57
CA ALA A 403 7.48 1.23 18.25
C ALA A 403 7.10 2.52 17.50
N ALA A 404 5.80 2.77 17.34
CA ALA A 404 5.30 4.00 16.74
C ALA A 404 5.79 5.24 17.52
N PRO A 405 6.01 6.39 16.84
CA PRO A 405 6.36 7.63 17.52
C PRO A 405 5.29 7.99 18.56
N LYS A 406 5.76 8.41 19.73
CA LYS A 406 4.92 8.61 20.93
C LYS A 406 3.81 9.64 20.65
N PRO A 407 2.52 9.30 20.83
CA PRO A 407 1.44 10.29 20.67
C PRO A 407 1.62 11.45 21.65
N THR A 408 1.67 12.68 21.12
CA THR A 408 1.45 13.89 21.92
C THR A 408 0.00 13.89 22.43
N LYS A 409 -0.22 14.33 23.68
CA LYS A 409 -1.49 14.14 24.40
C LYS A 409 -2.72 14.64 23.60
N PRO A 410 -3.70 13.78 23.31
CA PRO A 410 -5.09 14.18 23.12
C PRO A 410 -5.71 14.55 24.48
N ALA A 411 -6.67 15.48 24.50
CA ALA A 411 -7.50 15.72 25.67
C ALA A 411 -8.71 14.78 25.69
N THR A 412 -9.01 14.22 26.86
CA THR A 412 -10.23 13.45 27.19
C THR A 412 -11.46 14.36 27.34
N PRO A 413 -12.72 13.84 27.31
CA PRO A 413 -13.13 12.43 27.43
C PRO A 413 -14.05 11.86 26.34
N LYS A 414 -14.15 10.53 26.40
CA LYS A 414 -14.86 9.56 25.55
C LYS A 414 -16.41 9.57 25.72
N PRO A 415 -17.20 9.10 24.74
CA PRO A 415 -18.62 8.77 24.90
C PRO A 415 -18.91 7.50 25.74
N GLU A 416 -20.17 7.37 26.15
CA GLU A 416 -20.84 6.08 26.38
C GLU A 416 -22.09 5.99 25.48
N LEU A 417 -22.57 4.77 25.23
CA LEU A 417 -23.60 4.43 24.25
C LEU A 417 -24.60 3.44 24.85
N LYS A 418 -25.90 3.61 24.61
CA LYS A 418 -26.81 2.47 24.42
C LYS A 418 -28.12 2.78 23.70
N GLU A 419 -28.82 1.71 23.38
CA GLU A 419 -29.70 1.58 22.22
C GLU A 419 -31.10 2.15 22.40
N HIS A 420 -31.64 2.59 21.26
CA HIS A 420 -33.02 2.43 20.83
C HIS A 420 -34.06 1.99 21.87
N LYS A 421 -34.88 2.94 22.29
CA LYS A 421 -36.31 2.79 22.10
C LYS A 421 -36.83 3.93 21.26
N THR A 422 -37.37 3.64 20.08
CA THR A 422 -38.54 4.37 19.61
C THR A 422 -39.62 4.16 20.67
N ASN A 423 -40.15 5.23 21.24
CA ASN A 423 -41.35 5.15 22.04
C ASN A 423 -42.56 4.91 21.11
N GLU A 424 -43.68 4.49 21.68
CA GLU A 424 -44.79 3.85 20.95
C GLU A 424 -45.53 4.77 19.95
N ASN A 425 -45.14 6.05 19.86
CA ASN A 425 -45.68 7.06 18.94
C ASN A 425 -44.68 7.55 17.88
N ASN A 426 -43.46 7.00 17.84
CA ASN A 426 -42.53 7.01 16.69
C ASN A 426 -42.05 8.39 16.13
N ASP A 427 -42.18 9.50 16.87
CA ASP A 427 -41.94 10.87 16.37
C ASP A 427 -41.32 11.78 17.46
N ALA A 428 -40.39 12.70 17.07
CA ALA A 428 -39.93 13.95 17.76
C ALA A 428 -38.43 14.26 17.53
N LYS A 429 -37.90 15.50 17.64
CA LYS A 429 -38.40 16.89 17.45
C LYS A 429 -37.15 17.81 17.27
N PRO A 430 -37.25 19.02 16.69
CA PRO A 430 -36.08 19.86 16.39
C PRO A 430 -35.53 20.63 17.60
N VAL A 431 -34.20 20.78 17.67
CA VAL A 431 -33.48 21.62 18.66
C VAL A 431 -32.32 22.35 17.97
N ALA A 432 -32.13 23.63 18.27
CA ALA A 432 -30.99 24.42 17.78
C ALA A 432 -29.74 24.16 18.63
N VAL A 433 -28.58 24.00 17.98
CA VAL A 433 -27.32 23.62 18.65
C VAL A 433 -26.34 24.80 18.68
N ALA A 434 -25.92 25.20 19.88
CA ALA A 434 -24.81 26.12 20.05
C ALA A 434 -23.49 25.43 19.66
N THR A 435 -22.67 26.09 18.84
CA THR A 435 -21.48 25.46 18.24
C THR A 435 -20.33 25.32 19.23
N ALA A 436 -19.93 24.07 19.49
CA ALA A 436 -18.58 23.79 19.98
C ALA A 436 -17.57 24.26 18.91
N LYS A 437 -16.58 25.05 19.31
CA LYS A 437 -15.57 25.60 18.38
C LYS A 437 -14.56 24.53 17.96
N THR A 438 -14.90 23.70 16.98
CA THR A 438 -13.89 23.02 16.16
C THR A 438 -13.20 24.05 15.28
N THR A 439 -11.90 24.26 15.50
CA THR A 439 -11.09 25.08 14.59
C THR A 439 -10.84 24.30 13.31
N ALA A 440 -11.41 24.77 12.20
CA ALA A 440 -11.21 24.18 10.88
C ALA A 440 -9.72 24.14 10.52
N VAL A 441 -9.23 22.98 10.09
CA VAL A 441 -7.85 22.81 9.66
C VAL A 441 -7.68 23.49 8.30
N VAL A 442 -6.79 24.48 8.21
CA VAL A 442 -6.37 25.06 6.93
C VAL A 442 -5.03 24.45 6.54
N THR A 443 -5.04 23.68 5.46
CA THR A 443 -3.83 23.06 4.89
C THR A 443 -3.59 23.56 3.47
N ILE A 444 -2.33 23.44 3.02
CA ILE A 444 -1.88 23.84 1.70
C ILE A 444 -1.52 22.56 0.94
N ALA A 445 -1.90 22.48 -0.34
CA ALA A 445 -1.56 21.31 -1.16
C ALA A 445 -0.04 21.25 -1.43
N LYS A 446 0.54 20.04 -1.49
CA LYS A 446 2.00 19.80 -1.58
C LYS A 446 2.67 20.39 -2.83
N ASP A 447 1.87 20.74 -3.84
CA ASP A 447 2.25 21.29 -5.14
C ASP A 447 2.22 22.83 -5.22
N VAL A 448 1.74 23.51 -4.16
CA VAL A 448 1.76 24.98 -4.07
C VAL A 448 3.21 25.49 -3.97
N ALA A 449 3.53 26.50 -4.78
CA ALA A 449 4.81 27.18 -4.75
C ALA A 449 4.92 28.09 -3.51
N GLU A 450 6.09 28.11 -2.89
CA GLU A 450 6.42 28.90 -1.69
C GLU A 450 5.29 28.91 -0.62
N PRO A 451 4.87 27.73 -0.13
CA PRO A 451 3.69 27.60 0.73
C PRO A 451 3.79 28.40 2.03
N ASP A 452 5.00 28.71 2.48
CA ASP A 452 5.26 29.46 3.71
C ASP A 452 5.06 30.98 3.55
N LEU A 453 5.01 31.50 2.32
CA LEU A 453 4.65 32.91 2.05
C LEU A 453 3.15 33.20 2.26
N ILE A 454 2.30 32.16 2.32
CA ILE A 454 0.89 32.30 2.72
C ILE A 454 0.84 32.53 4.23
N SER A 455 0.46 33.73 4.66
CA SER A 455 0.61 34.17 6.05
C SER A 455 -0.30 33.44 7.04
N GLU A 456 0.05 33.50 8.33
CA GLU A 456 -0.83 33.03 9.40
C GLU A 456 -2.16 33.80 9.45
N TYR A 457 -2.15 35.10 9.13
CA TYR A 457 -3.37 35.92 9.04
C TYR A 457 -4.33 35.38 7.98
N THR A 458 -3.82 35.10 6.77
CA THR A 458 -4.57 34.49 5.67
C THR A 458 -5.12 33.11 6.06
N ARG A 459 -4.28 32.25 6.65
CA ARG A 459 -4.70 30.92 7.12
C ARG A 459 -5.80 31.02 8.19
N LYS A 460 -5.65 31.93 9.15
CA LYS A 460 -6.61 32.15 10.23
C LYS A 460 -7.95 32.68 9.72
N LEU A 461 -7.95 33.71 8.87
CA LEU A 461 -9.17 34.29 8.30
C LEU A 461 -10.01 33.24 7.56
N VAL A 462 -9.34 32.39 6.77
CA VAL A 462 -9.95 31.26 6.04
C VAL A 462 -10.44 30.16 6.99
N GLY A 463 -9.68 29.85 8.05
CA GLY A 463 -10.07 28.87 9.08
C GLY A 463 -11.26 29.33 9.90
N ASP A 464 -11.34 30.61 10.25
CA ASP A 464 -12.45 31.20 10.98
C ASP A 464 -13.76 31.16 10.15
N VAL A 465 -13.68 31.41 8.83
CA VAL A 465 -14.83 31.22 7.89
C VAL A 465 -15.30 29.77 7.89
N ALA A 466 -14.38 28.82 7.72
CA ALA A 466 -14.72 27.40 7.65
C ALA A 466 -15.28 26.86 8.98
N SER A 467 -14.75 27.32 10.11
CA SER A 467 -15.26 26.99 11.44
C SER A 467 -16.70 27.46 11.63
N ARG A 468 -17.05 28.68 11.17
CA ARG A 468 -18.42 29.23 11.27
C ARG A 468 -19.44 28.45 10.45
N ILE A 469 -19.07 27.92 9.28
CA ILE A 469 -19.98 27.13 8.44
C ILE A 469 -20.01 25.63 8.78
N GLY A 470 -19.23 25.17 9.77
CA GLY A 470 -19.11 23.75 10.11
C GLY A 470 -18.42 22.93 9.01
N LEU A 471 -17.26 23.42 8.55
CA LEU A 471 -16.37 22.77 7.59
C LEU A 471 -15.02 22.48 8.26
N ASP A 472 -14.73 21.22 8.56
CA ASP A 472 -13.55 20.84 9.38
C ASP A 472 -12.20 21.00 8.68
N LEU A 473 -12.20 21.19 7.35
CA LEU A 473 -10.99 21.21 6.52
C LEU A 473 -11.14 22.16 5.33
N VAL A 474 -10.20 23.12 5.21
CA VAL A 474 -9.98 23.91 4.00
C VAL A 474 -8.64 23.53 3.39
N ILE A 475 -8.61 23.45 2.06
CA ILE A 475 -7.38 23.17 1.32
C ILE A 475 -7.14 24.29 0.32
N ILE A 476 -6.08 25.06 0.56
CA ILE A 476 -5.51 26.02 -0.38
C ILE A 476 -4.74 25.22 -1.44
N THR A 477 -5.10 25.40 -2.70
CA THR A 477 -4.56 24.67 -3.86
C THR A 477 -3.69 25.52 -4.78
N SER A 478 -3.57 26.81 -4.53
CA SER A 478 -2.55 27.67 -5.15
C SER A 478 -2.21 28.84 -4.23
N GLY A 479 -1.04 29.44 -4.45
CA GLY A 479 -0.54 30.63 -3.73
C GLY A 479 0.14 31.57 -4.71
N ILE A 480 1.21 32.24 -4.25
CA ILE A 480 2.11 32.99 -5.13
C ILE A 480 2.76 32.07 -6.18
N ARG A 481 3.04 32.62 -7.36
CA ARG A 481 3.99 32.07 -8.33
C ARG A 481 5.01 33.15 -8.68
N PRO A 482 6.26 33.06 -8.20
CA PRO A 482 7.27 34.07 -8.48
C PRO A 482 7.52 34.29 -9.99
N PRO A 483 7.94 35.50 -10.41
CA PRO A 483 8.27 35.85 -11.79
C PRO A 483 9.08 34.77 -12.53
N LYS A 484 10.24 34.34 -12.00
CA LYS A 484 11.06 33.22 -12.54
C LYS A 484 10.27 31.96 -12.87
N ARG A 485 9.37 31.56 -11.96
CA ARG A 485 8.60 30.31 -12.06
C ARG A 485 7.46 30.45 -13.07
N GLN A 486 6.86 31.64 -13.19
CA GLN A 486 5.89 31.96 -14.24
C GLN A 486 6.58 32.07 -15.62
N ALA A 487 7.75 32.72 -15.72
CA ALA A 487 8.55 32.79 -16.94
C ALA A 487 8.92 31.39 -17.45
N LYS A 488 9.49 30.54 -16.58
CA LYS A 488 9.77 29.13 -16.90
C LYS A 488 8.51 28.35 -17.33
N THR A 489 7.39 28.54 -16.64
CA THR A 489 6.13 27.86 -17.01
C THR A 489 5.61 28.32 -18.37
N LEU A 490 5.76 29.60 -18.74
CA LEU A 490 5.46 30.07 -20.09
C LEU A 490 6.43 29.48 -21.12
N TYR A 491 7.73 29.49 -20.84
CA TYR A 491 8.76 28.91 -21.72
C TYR A 491 8.44 27.45 -22.06
N ASP A 492 8.30 26.60 -21.03
CA ASP A 492 8.06 25.17 -21.19
C ASP A 492 6.71 24.89 -21.91
N ASN A 493 5.71 25.78 -21.74
CA ASN A 493 4.45 25.74 -22.48
C ASN A 493 4.54 26.24 -23.93
N ILE A 494 5.46 27.14 -24.27
CA ILE A 494 5.67 27.61 -25.66
C ILE A 494 6.40 26.52 -26.45
N GLU A 495 7.45 25.93 -25.89
CA GLU A 495 8.16 24.77 -26.45
C GLU A 495 7.19 23.61 -26.76
N SER A 496 6.33 23.26 -25.80
CA SER A 496 5.41 22.12 -25.95
C SER A 496 4.21 22.37 -26.87
N LEU A 497 3.79 23.63 -27.11
CA LEU A 497 2.48 23.92 -27.71
C LEU A 497 2.48 25.01 -28.81
N GLY A 498 3.61 25.68 -29.05
CA GLY A 498 3.80 26.71 -30.07
C GLY A 498 3.35 28.12 -29.67
N VAL A 499 4.10 29.12 -30.17
CA VAL A 499 3.88 30.57 -29.91
C VAL A 499 2.43 30.99 -30.20
N ASP A 500 1.89 30.66 -31.38
CA ASP A 500 0.54 31.05 -31.80
C ASP A 500 -0.57 30.59 -30.83
N LYS A 501 -0.37 29.41 -30.20
CA LYS A 501 -1.34 28.84 -29.26
C LYS A 501 -1.32 29.60 -27.94
N GLN A 502 -0.15 30.06 -27.49
CA GLN A 502 -0.02 30.91 -26.31
C GLN A 502 -0.49 32.35 -26.58
N LEU A 503 -0.23 32.91 -27.76
CA LEU A 503 -0.74 34.23 -28.17
C LEU A 503 -2.27 34.29 -28.29
N LYS A 504 -2.93 33.15 -28.56
CA LYS A 504 -4.40 33.01 -28.53
C LYS A 504 -4.96 32.78 -27.13
N LEU A 505 -4.16 32.25 -26.20
CA LEU A 505 -4.59 31.91 -24.84
C LEU A 505 -4.44 33.08 -23.85
N TYR A 506 -3.36 33.85 -23.94
CA TYR A 506 -3.04 34.89 -22.95
C TYR A 506 -3.65 36.27 -23.29
N ALA A 507 -4.00 37.01 -22.24
CA ALA A 507 -4.30 38.44 -22.32
C ALA A 507 -3.04 39.27 -22.64
N ALA A 508 -3.21 40.55 -22.98
CA ALA A 508 -2.13 41.42 -23.48
C ALA A 508 -0.81 41.39 -22.66
N PRO A 509 -0.80 41.39 -21.31
CA PRO A 509 0.44 41.29 -20.54
C PRO A 509 1.17 39.95 -20.77
N GLY A 510 0.44 38.82 -20.78
CA GLY A 510 1.04 37.51 -21.06
C GLY A 510 1.55 37.39 -22.50
N ARG A 511 0.85 38.00 -23.47
CA ARG A 511 1.32 38.05 -24.87
C ARG A 511 2.62 38.83 -25.03
N ALA A 512 2.83 39.90 -24.25
CA ALA A 512 4.10 40.63 -24.26
C ALA A 512 5.28 39.74 -23.84
N VAL A 513 5.09 38.87 -22.83
CA VAL A 513 6.12 37.89 -22.40
C VAL A 513 6.33 36.79 -23.45
N VAL A 514 5.28 36.32 -24.11
CA VAL A 514 5.37 35.37 -25.24
C VAL A 514 6.11 35.99 -26.44
N ASN A 515 5.97 37.31 -26.67
CA ASN A 515 6.73 38.01 -27.71
C ASN A 515 8.23 38.12 -27.36
N VAL A 516 8.59 38.34 -26.09
CA VAL A 516 10.02 38.32 -25.66
C VAL A 516 10.66 36.97 -25.95
N TYR A 517 9.97 35.86 -25.67
CA TYR A 517 10.39 34.53 -26.13
C TYR A 517 10.60 34.49 -27.65
N ALA A 518 9.58 34.90 -28.42
CA ALA A 518 9.60 34.74 -29.88
C ALA A 518 10.72 35.56 -30.55
N GLU A 519 11.01 36.75 -30.05
CA GLU A 519 12.11 37.58 -30.54
C GLU A 519 13.50 37.04 -30.19
N LEU A 520 13.71 36.59 -28.94
CA LEU A 520 15.01 36.11 -28.49
C LEU A 520 15.33 34.71 -29.03
N HIS A 521 14.32 33.83 -29.09
CA HIS A 521 14.45 32.52 -29.76
C HIS A 521 14.77 32.69 -31.25
N LYS A 522 14.18 33.67 -31.96
CA LYS A 522 14.54 33.98 -33.35
C LYS A 522 15.97 34.52 -33.50
N LYS A 523 16.52 35.16 -32.46
CA LYS A 523 17.91 35.63 -32.41
C LYS A 523 18.91 34.55 -31.98
N GLY A 524 18.45 33.33 -31.64
CA GLY A 524 19.30 32.22 -31.21
C GLY A 524 19.81 32.32 -29.76
N ALA A 525 19.15 33.13 -28.92
CA ALA A 525 19.49 33.23 -27.50
C ALA A 525 19.27 31.90 -26.76
N SER A 526 20.02 31.67 -25.68
CA SER A 526 19.90 30.43 -24.90
C SER A 526 18.61 30.39 -24.08
N ARG A 527 18.21 29.17 -23.68
CA ARG A 527 17.08 28.92 -22.78
C ARG A 527 17.17 29.71 -21.46
N GLN A 528 18.37 30.02 -20.97
CA GLN A 528 18.53 30.81 -19.75
C GLN A 528 18.24 32.29 -20.00
N GLU A 529 18.92 32.90 -20.99
CA GLU A 529 18.73 34.32 -21.35
C GLU A 529 17.27 34.62 -21.72
N ILE A 530 16.59 33.70 -22.42
CA ILE A 530 15.18 33.84 -22.76
C ILE A 530 14.31 33.85 -21.48
N ILE A 531 14.54 32.95 -20.53
CA ILE A 531 13.75 32.87 -19.29
C ILE A 531 14.01 34.08 -18.39
N GLU A 532 15.24 34.59 -18.34
CA GLU A 532 15.62 35.78 -17.56
C GLU A 532 15.00 37.04 -18.16
N ALA A 533 15.06 37.23 -19.49
CA ALA A 533 14.35 38.34 -20.14
C ALA A 533 12.81 38.23 -20.04
N MET A 534 12.26 37.01 -20.03
CA MET A 534 10.83 36.78 -19.76
C MET A 534 10.46 37.12 -18.30
N GLU A 535 11.36 36.87 -17.35
CA GLU A 535 11.21 37.23 -15.94
C GLU A 535 11.25 38.75 -15.74
N ASP A 536 12.26 39.43 -16.30
CA ASP A 536 12.36 40.89 -16.29
C ASP A 536 11.10 41.55 -16.86
N LYS A 537 10.55 41.01 -17.96
CA LYS A 537 9.33 41.54 -18.57
C LYS A 537 8.09 41.32 -17.71
N ILE A 538 8.03 40.26 -16.90
CA ILE A 538 6.97 40.04 -15.93
C ILE A 538 7.04 41.11 -14.82
N ASP A 539 8.24 41.41 -14.31
CA ASP A 539 8.41 42.40 -13.25
C ASP A 539 8.28 43.86 -13.73
N GLU A 540 8.64 44.15 -14.98
CA GLU A 540 8.32 45.42 -15.66
C GLU A 540 6.80 45.64 -15.69
N LEU A 541 6.05 44.67 -16.23
CA LEU A 541 4.59 44.74 -16.33
C LEU A 541 3.92 44.80 -14.94
N ALA A 542 4.47 44.10 -13.94
CA ALA A 542 3.96 44.14 -12.57
C ALA A 542 4.10 45.53 -11.92
N LYS A 543 5.17 46.27 -12.21
CA LYS A 543 5.35 47.66 -11.75
C LYS A 543 4.31 48.62 -12.36
N GLU A 544 3.85 48.33 -13.57
CA GLU A 544 2.73 49.03 -14.22
C GLU A 544 1.33 48.53 -13.77
N GLY A 545 1.25 47.59 -12.80
CA GLY A 545 0.00 46.95 -12.38
C GLY A 545 -0.56 45.92 -13.37
N LYS A 546 0.14 45.62 -14.46
CA LYS A 546 -0.31 44.72 -15.55
C LYS A 546 0.12 43.28 -15.24
N ARG A 547 -0.81 42.45 -14.76
CA ARG A 547 -0.49 41.09 -14.33
C ARG A 547 -0.60 40.06 -15.47
N VAL A 548 0.44 39.23 -15.60
CA VAL A 548 0.52 38.14 -16.61
C VAL A 548 -0.26 36.88 -16.22
N SER A 549 -0.63 36.77 -14.94
CA SER A 549 -1.42 35.69 -14.35
C SER A 549 -1.94 36.16 -12.98
N LYS A 550 -3.12 35.70 -12.57
CA LYS A 550 -3.70 35.99 -11.25
C LYS A 550 -2.90 35.41 -10.07
N HIS A 551 -1.89 34.57 -10.31
CA HIS A 551 -0.98 34.07 -9.28
C HIS A 551 0.43 34.64 -9.41
N CYS A 552 0.71 35.40 -10.47
CA CYS A 552 1.99 36.08 -10.62
C CYS A 552 1.91 37.46 -9.96
N VAL A 553 2.75 37.64 -8.95
CA VAL A 553 2.89 38.84 -8.11
C VAL A 553 4.35 38.87 -7.64
N PRO A 554 5.06 40.02 -7.69
CA PRO A 554 6.34 40.19 -7.02
C PRO A 554 6.22 39.96 -5.50
N GLU A 555 7.23 39.38 -4.87
CA GLU A 555 7.17 38.97 -3.45
C GLU A 555 6.81 40.15 -2.51
N GLU A 556 7.37 41.34 -2.76
CA GLU A 556 7.10 42.57 -1.99
C GLU A 556 5.67 43.10 -2.08
N LEU A 557 4.92 42.69 -3.13
CA LEU A 557 3.49 42.94 -3.23
C LEU A 557 2.68 41.79 -2.60
N TYR A 558 3.17 40.55 -2.65
CA TYR A 558 2.51 39.42 -1.99
C TYR A 558 2.53 39.52 -0.46
N LYS A 559 3.60 40.10 0.11
CA LYS A 559 3.70 40.50 1.53
C LYS A 559 2.59 41.48 1.98
N LYS A 560 1.94 42.17 1.02
CA LYS A 560 0.85 43.14 1.25
C LYS A 560 -0.52 42.63 0.76
N LEU A 561 -0.53 41.62 -0.12
CA LEU A 561 -1.73 41.03 -0.71
C LEU A 561 -1.49 39.53 -1.00
N ASN A 562 -1.93 38.66 -0.10
CA ASN A 562 -1.89 37.22 -0.34
C ASN A 562 -2.99 36.85 -1.37
N VAL A 563 -2.57 36.29 -2.49
CA VAL A 563 -3.45 35.70 -3.50
C VAL A 563 -3.40 34.17 -3.39
N ILE A 564 -4.57 33.53 -3.28
CA ILE A 564 -4.73 32.08 -3.08
C ILE A 564 -5.95 31.53 -3.83
N ASP A 565 -5.92 30.25 -4.19
CA ASP A 565 -7.13 29.50 -4.57
C ASP A 565 -7.50 28.48 -3.49
N ILE A 566 -8.77 28.45 -3.08
CA ILE A 566 -9.34 27.40 -2.23
C ILE A 566 -10.15 26.42 -3.09
N SER A 567 -9.92 25.13 -2.94
CA SER A 567 -10.56 24.15 -3.83
C SER A 567 -12.04 23.95 -3.52
N HIS A 568 -12.92 24.64 -4.26
CA HIS A 568 -14.37 24.42 -4.32
C HIS A 568 -14.74 22.93 -4.44
N SER A 569 -13.98 22.15 -5.21
CA SER A 569 -14.17 20.71 -5.38
C SER A 569 -13.47 19.84 -4.32
N ARG A 570 -12.89 20.41 -3.26
CA ARG A 570 -12.58 19.73 -1.98
C ARG A 570 -13.66 20.03 -0.92
N MET A 571 -14.46 21.08 -1.10
CA MET A 571 -15.54 21.49 -0.20
C MET A 571 -16.83 20.68 -0.45
N PRO A 572 -17.52 20.18 0.60
CA PRO A 572 -18.81 19.50 0.45
C PRO A 572 -19.87 20.42 -0.20
N PRO A 573 -20.74 19.91 -1.09
CA PRO A 573 -21.74 20.73 -1.77
C PRO A 573 -22.60 21.59 -0.84
N SER A 574 -23.01 21.02 0.31
CA SER A 574 -23.80 21.68 1.36
C SER A 574 -23.08 22.78 2.14
N ARG A 575 -21.77 22.97 1.93
CA ARG A 575 -20.97 24.03 2.59
C ARG A 575 -20.53 25.15 1.65
N ARG A 576 -20.70 24.99 0.33
CA ARG A 576 -20.24 25.95 -0.69
C ARG A 576 -20.98 27.28 -0.67
N GLU A 577 -22.30 27.22 -0.60
CA GLU A 577 -23.14 28.42 -0.53
C GLU A 577 -23.02 29.15 0.83
N PRO A 578 -22.96 28.47 1.98
CA PRO A 578 -22.51 29.07 3.24
C PRO A 578 -21.13 29.74 3.15
N PHE A 579 -20.15 29.11 2.49
CA PHE A 579 -18.82 29.68 2.30
C PHE A 579 -18.84 30.94 1.42
N GLU A 580 -19.55 30.90 0.30
CA GLU A 580 -19.75 32.04 -0.61
C GLU A 580 -20.37 33.24 0.13
N LYS A 581 -21.35 32.98 1.02
CA LYS A 581 -21.99 34.01 1.85
C LYS A 581 -21.06 34.62 2.91
N GLU A 582 -20.25 33.80 3.58
CA GLU A 582 -19.27 34.26 4.55
C GLU A 582 -18.14 35.09 3.90
N ILE A 583 -17.67 34.68 2.71
CA ILE A 583 -16.67 35.43 1.96
C ILE A 583 -17.23 36.80 1.51
N ALA A 584 -18.48 36.86 1.01
CA ALA A 584 -19.12 38.12 0.68
C ALA A 584 -19.18 39.09 1.87
N ALA A 585 -19.55 38.59 3.06
CA ALA A 585 -19.58 39.37 4.30
C ALA A 585 -18.19 39.79 4.82
N LEU A 586 -17.09 39.24 4.27
CA LEU A 586 -15.73 39.72 4.49
C LEU A 586 -15.27 40.75 3.44
N MET A 587 -15.81 40.68 2.21
CA MET A 587 -15.58 41.70 1.17
C MET A 587 -16.24 43.03 1.54
N GLU A 588 -17.47 43.02 2.06
CA GLU A 588 -18.14 44.21 2.59
C GLU A 588 -17.31 44.91 3.67
N LYS A 589 -16.58 44.13 4.48
CA LYS A 589 -15.68 44.59 5.54
C LYS A 589 -14.27 44.92 5.05
N LYS A 590 -14.00 44.82 3.75
CA LYS A 590 -12.69 45.02 3.10
C LYS A 590 -11.56 44.13 3.65
N LEU A 591 -11.91 42.98 4.23
CA LEU A 591 -10.96 41.97 4.70
C LEU A 591 -10.55 41.00 3.57
N ILE A 592 -11.27 41.03 2.46
CA ILE A 592 -10.98 40.33 1.21
C ILE A 592 -11.26 41.34 0.08
N ASN A 593 -10.30 41.60 -0.81
CA ASN A 593 -10.46 42.58 -1.89
C ASN A 593 -11.17 41.99 -3.11
N VAL A 594 -10.85 40.73 -3.45
CA VAL A 594 -11.38 40.04 -4.64
C VAL A 594 -11.82 38.64 -4.26
N PHE A 595 -12.98 38.23 -4.78
CA PHE A 595 -13.46 36.86 -4.76
C PHE A 595 -13.96 36.49 -6.15
N ILE A 596 -13.58 35.31 -6.64
CA ILE A 596 -14.14 34.73 -7.86
C ILE A 596 -14.64 33.31 -7.53
N SER A 597 -15.95 33.10 -7.66
CA SER A 597 -16.56 31.77 -7.48
C SER A 597 -16.59 30.99 -8.81
N PRO A 598 -16.35 29.67 -8.80
CA PRO A 598 -16.60 28.77 -9.93
C PRO A 598 -18.04 28.77 -10.44
N ARG A 599 -19.00 29.31 -9.67
CA ARG A 599 -20.41 29.46 -10.07
C ARG A 599 -20.68 30.75 -10.85
N MET A 600 -19.73 31.69 -10.92
CA MET A 600 -19.88 32.93 -11.69
C MET A 600 -19.71 32.65 -13.19
N LYS A 601 -20.32 33.49 -14.04
CA LYS A 601 -20.22 33.38 -15.50
C LYS A 601 -18.81 33.81 -15.95
N GLY A 602 -17.95 32.82 -16.26
CA GLY A 602 -16.52 33.02 -16.44
C GLY A 602 -15.67 32.75 -15.19
N GLY A 603 -16.23 32.06 -14.18
CA GLY A 603 -15.54 31.66 -12.96
C GLY A 603 -14.46 30.60 -13.17
N GLU A 604 -13.56 30.49 -12.20
CA GLU A 604 -12.38 29.63 -12.23
C GLU A 604 -12.65 28.24 -11.61
N PRO A 605 -11.79 27.22 -11.79
CA PRO A 605 -12.00 25.88 -11.23
C PRO A 605 -11.92 25.80 -9.69
N ALA A 606 -11.57 26.90 -9.03
CA ALA A 606 -11.43 27.03 -7.58
C ALA A 606 -11.94 28.41 -7.10
N TYR A 607 -12.08 28.57 -5.79
CA TYR A 607 -12.41 29.85 -5.14
C TYR A 607 -11.17 30.74 -5.06
N HIS A 608 -11.06 31.68 -5.98
CA HIS A 608 -9.96 32.64 -6.01
C HIS A 608 -10.18 33.75 -4.98
N LEU A 609 -9.17 34.05 -4.16
CA LEU A 609 -9.21 35.12 -3.15
C LEU A 609 -7.96 35.99 -3.20
N GLU A 610 -8.15 37.31 -3.12
CA GLU A 610 -7.07 38.27 -2.86
C GLU A 610 -7.31 38.95 -1.50
N ILE A 611 -6.40 38.72 -0.56
CA ILE A 611 -6.56 39.03 0.87
C ILE A 611 -5.49 40.05 1.27
N PRO A 612 -5.86 41.32 1.57
CA PRO A 612 -4.93 42.31 2.09
C PRO A 612 -4.25 41.82 3.36
N GLN A 613 -2.97 42.12 3.50
CA GLN A 613 -2.21 41.81 4.71
C GLN A 613 -2.13 43.05 5.61
N PRO A 614 -2.23 42.89 6.94
CA PRO A 614 -2.20 43.99 7.91
C PRO A 614 -0.79 44.58 8.12
#